data_AF-G0NI22-F1
#
_entry.id   AF-G0NI22-F1
#
_cell.length_a   1.000
_cell.length_b   1.000
_cell.length_c   1.000
_cell.angle_alpha   90.00
_cell.angle_beta   90.00
_cell.angle_gamma   90.00
#
_symmetry.space_group_name_H-M   'P 1'
#
loop_
_entity.id
_entity.type
_entity.pdbx_description
1 polymer ?
#
loop_
_entity_poly.entity_id
_entity_poly.type
_entity_poly.pdbx_seq_one_letter_code
_entity_poly.pdbx_strand_id
1 'polypeptide(L)'
;MTHCHWTHSSFKVCSKHLAGILETALRAKRKRDNLTKVIIYFHGINDALFPIVRNSYVEICEKVFTKRGRTYKPELTIIASTKLHNERLYLDERVKRVIVSPVYNEFCHTWNREFRGTTKLTKCTIIYDPEQMSIEKIRTFTNYLCYDSQLMRNPINVPAPIHINRDSAERESAIIFVNNGLYLTKKMRKVVYKRTNEEYTYLNKNLGNTRFNS
;
A
#
# COMPACT_ATOMS: atom_id res chain seq x y z
N MET A 1 11.12 -15.11 -4.74
CA MET A 1 10.77 -13.86 -4.02
C MET A 1 11.85 -12.84 -4.30
N THR A 2 11.58 -11.89 -5.19
CA THR A 2 12.48 -10.78 -5.49
C THR A 2 12.41 -9.77 -4.34
N HIS A 3 13.50 -9.64 -3.58
CA HIS A 3 13.63 -8.61 -2.56
C HIS A 3 13.75 -7.25 -3.25
N CYS A 4 12.72 -6.40 -3.14
CA CYS A 4 12.83 -5.00 -3.53
C CYS A 4 13.72 -4.27 -2.52
N HIS A 5 14.99 -4.08 -2.85
CA HIS A 5 15.86 -3.16 -2.12
C HIS A 5 15.46 -1.72 -2.46
N TRP A 6 14.91 -1.00 -1.48
CA TRP A 6 14.58 0.40 -1.59
C TRP A 6 15.86 1.24 -1.61
N THR A 7 16.20 1.83 -2.77
CA THR A 7 17.32 2.78 -2.89
C THR A 7 16.82 4.23 -2.93
N HIS A 8 17.69 5.19 -2.62
CA HIS A 8 17.35 6.63 -2.62
C HIS A 8 16.85 7.14 -3.99
N SER A 9 17.26 6.48 -5.10
CA SER A 9 16.77 6.78 -6.45
C SER A 9 15.37 6.19 -6.70
N SER A 10 15.07 4.98 -6.20
CA SER A 10 13.73 4.39 -6.21
C SER A 10 12.72 5.29 -5.50
N PHE A 11 13.14 5.96 -4.42
CA PHE A 11 12.31 6.87 -3.64
C PHE A 11 11.79 8.08 -4.44
N LYS A 12 12.66 8.76 -5.20
CA LYS A 12 12.29 9.94 -6.03
C LYS A 12 11.34 9.60 -7.18
N VAL A 13 11.36 8.36 -7.65
CA VAL A 13 10.43 7.87 -8.68
C VAL A 13 9.07 7.56 -8.05
N CYS A 14 9.04 6.80 -6.95
CA CYS A 14 7.81 6.47 -6.24
C CYS A 14 7.05 7.70 -5.73
N SER A 15 7.75 8.75 -5.30
CA SER A 15 7.14 10.00 -4.82
C SER A 15 6.31 10.72 -5.90
N LYS A 16 6.81 10.83 -7.14
CA LYS A 16 6.07 11.41 -8.26
C LYS A 16 4.87 10.56 -8.67
N HIS A 17 4.98 9.24 -8.56
CA HIS A 17 3.91 8.32 -8.92
C HIS A 17 2.78 8.32 -7.89
N LEU A 18 3.08 8.46 -6.59
CA LEU A 18 2.02 8.57 -5.57
C LEU A 18 1.09 9.74 -5.86
N ALA A 19 1.64 10.91 -6.20
CA ALA A 19 0.83 12.08 -6.52
C ALA A 19 -0.18 11.80 -7.64
N GLY A 20 0.28 11.19 -8.74
CA GLY A 20 -0.56 10.84 -9.89
C GLY A 20 -1.61 9.78 -9.56
N ILE A 21 -1.24 8.76 -8.78
CA ILE A 21 -2.18 7.71 -8.33
C ILE A 21 -3.27 8.32 -7.43
N LEU A 22 -2.88 9.16 -6.48
CA LEU A 22 -3.81 9.81 -5.57
C LEU A 22 -4.74 10.77 -6.33
N GLU A 23 -4.21 11.59 -7.24
CA GLU A 23 -5.02 12.44 -8.12
C GLU A 23 -6.03 11.62 -8.94
N THR A 24 -5.61 10.47 -9.48
CA THR A 24 -6.47 9.57 -10.25
C THR A 24 -7.57 8.95 -9.37
N ALA A 25 -7.22 8.46 -8.19
CA ALA A 25 -8.17 7.90 -7.22
C ALA A 25 -9.21 8.94 -6.77
N LEU A 26 -8.75 10.17 -6.51
CA LEU A 26 -9.61 11.30 -6.12
C LEU A 26 -10.55 11.75 -7.26
N ARG A 27 -10.11 11.66 -8.52
CA ARG A 27 -10.94 11.94 -9.73
C ARG A 27 -11.96 10.84 -10.02
N ALA A 28 -11.60 9.57 -9.78
CA ALA A 28 -12.47 8.43 -10.01
C ALA A 28 -13.68 8.41 -9.05
N LYS A 29 -13.58 9.10 -7.91
CA LYS A 29 -14.70 9.32 -6.99
C LYS A 29 -15.61 10.43 -7.52
N ARG A 30 -16.93 10.25 -7.39
CA ARG A 30 -17.91 11.24 -7.86
C ARG A 30 -17.59 12.60 -7.23
N LYS A 31 -17.61 13.68 -8.04
CA LYS A 31 -17.33 15.06 -7.58
C LYS A 31 -18.16 15.51 -6.36
N ARG A 32 -19.31 14.87 -6.10
CA ARG A 32 -20.22 15.17 -4.98
C ARG A 32 -19.77 14.57 -3.64
N ASP A 33 -18.90 13.57 -3.64
CA ASP A 33 -18.38 12.98 -2.41
C ASP A 33 -17.08 13.71 -2.05
N ASN A 34 -17.21 14.79 -1.29
CA ASN A 34 -16.05 15.38 -0.62
C ASN A 34 -15.54 14.37 0.42
N LEU A 35 -14.56 13.57 0.01
CA LEU A 35 -13.87 12.65 0.89
C LEU A 35 -13.31 13.42 2.08
N THR A 36 -13.79 13.06 3.27
CA THR A 36 -13.38 13.64 4.55
C THR A 36 -12.16 12.93 5.14
N LYS A 37 -11.93 11.67 4.78
CA LYS A 37 -10.81 10.86 5.28
C LYS A 37 -10.13 10.08 4.17
N VAL A 38 -8.81 9.99 4.25
CA VAL A 38 -7.93 9.24 3.34
C VAL A 38 -7.01 8.37 4.19
N ILE A 39 -7.11 7.05 4.00
CA ILE A 39 -6.26 6.08 4.68
C ILE A 39 -5.38 5.40 3.64
N ILE A 40 -4.06 5.49 3.80
CA ILE A 40 -3.07 4.90 2.90
C ILE A 40 -2.34 3.78 3.62
N TYR A 41 -2.37 2.59 3.01
CA TYR A 41 -1.60 1.44 3.48
C TYR A 41 -0.35 1.26 2.62
N PHE A 42 0.82 1.30 3.23
CA PHE A 42 2.08 0.85 2.64
C PHE A 42 2.36 -0.59 3.05
N HIS A 43 2.93 -1.39 2.16
CA HIS A 43 3.28 -2.78 2.45
C HIS A 43 4.77 -3.05 2.24
N GLY A 44 5.38 -3.82 3.15
CA GLY A 44 6.76 -4.30 3.01
C GLY A 44 7.83 -3.22 3.21
N ILE A 45 7.49 -2.13 3.90
CA ILE A 45 8.45 -1.09 4.28
C ILE A 45 9.09 -1.44 5.63
N ASN A 46 10.39 -1.18 5.74
CA ASN A 46 11.16 -1.33 6.98
C ASN A 46 11.03 -0.06 7.83
N ASP A 47 11.10 -0.20 9.15
CA ASP A 47 11.03 0.84 10.17
C ASP A 47 12.03 1.99 9.89
N ALA A 48 13.21 1.66 9.34
CA ALA A 48 14.21 2.66 8.93
C ALA A 48 13.71 3.66 7.88
N LEU A 49 12.67 3.31 7.10
CA LEU A 49 12.07 4.19 6.09
C LEU A 49 10.89 5.02 6.64
N PHE A 50 10.40 4.75 7.85
CA PHE A 50 9.25 5.45 8.41
C PHE A 50 9.42 6.98 8.46
N PRO A 51 10.60 7.54 8.84
CA PRO A 51 10.79 8.99 8.82
C PRO A 51 10.65 9.59 7.42
N ILE A 52 11.12 8.88 6.40
CA ILE A 52 11.03 9.33 5.02
C ILE A 52 9.58 9.24 4.52
N VAL A 53 8.85 8.18 4.91
CA VAL A 53 7.42 8.06 4.64
C VAL A 53 6.63 9.20 5.28
N ARG A 54 6.88 9.46 6.56
CA ARG A 54 6.23 10.52 7.33
C ARG A 54 6.49 11.90 6.74
N ASN A 55 7.72 12.23 6.39
CA ASN A 55 8.05 13.59 5.97
C ASN A 55 7.70 13.84 4.50
N SER A 56 8.15 12.97 3.59
CA SER A 56 8.04 13.25 2.16
C SER A 56 6.69 12.87 1.56
N TYR A 57 6.08 11.75 1.97
CA TYR A 57 4.82 11.32 1.36
C TYR A 57 3.61 12.10 1.91
N VAL A 58 3.65 12.53 3.17
CA VAL A 58 2.63 13.45 3.72
C VAL A 58 2.63 14.76 2.94
N GLU A 59 3.81 15.37 2.72
CA GLU A 59 3.93 16.62 1.95
C GLU A 59 3.35 16.47 0.53
N ILE A 60 3.54 15.31 -0.10
CA ILE A 60 2.99 15.01 -1.43
C ILE A 60 1.46 14.91 -1.37
N CYS A 61 0.92 14.19 -0.39
CA CYS A 61 -0.53 14.09 -0.20
C CYS A 61 -1.17 15.46 0.03
N GLU A 62 -0.60 16.29 0.91
CA GLU A 62 -1.08 17.64 1.20
C GLU A 62 -1.05 18.55 -0.03
N LYS A 63 0.01 18.47 -0.84
CA LYS A 63 0.08 19.19 -2.13
C LYS A 63 -1.03 18.77 -3.07
N VAL A 64 -1.33 17.47 -3.17
CA VAL A 64 -2.44 16.96 -4.00
C VAL A 64 -3.79 17.44 -3.48
N PHE A 65 -4.01 17.45 -2.17
CA PHE A 65 -5.25 17.96 -1.57
C PHE A 65 -5.43 19.46 -1.84
N THR A 66 -4.37 20.25 -1.64
CA THR A 66 -4.39 21.71 -1.90
C THR A 66 -4.69 22.04 -3.36
N LYS A 67 -4.17 21.25 -4.31
CA LYS A 67 -4.48 21.39 -5.74
C LYS A 67 -5.97 21.17 -6.05
N ARG A 68 -6.66 20.33 -5.29
CA ARG A 68 -8.10 20.06 -5.48
C ARG A 68 -8.97 21.22 -4.98
N GLY A 69 -8.51 21.93 -3.96
CA GLY A 69 -9.13 23.16 -3.47
C GLY A 69 -8.44 23.66 -2.20
N ARG A 70 -8.35 24.99 -2.04
CA ARG A 70 -7.71 25.61 -0.86
C ARG A 70 -8.35 25.20 0.47
N THR A 71 -9.64 24.88 0.46
CA THR A 71 -10.41 24.43 1.63
C THR A 71 -10.51 22.91 1.74
N TYR A 72 -10.00 22.16 0.76
CA TYR A 72 -10.07 20.70 0.75
C TYR A 72 -8.92 20.10 1.58
N LYS A 73 -9.23 19.72 2.82
CA LYS A 73 -8.27 19.13 3.75
C LYS A 73 -8.86 17.87 4.40
N PRO A 74 -8.82 16.71 3.70
CA PRO A 74 -9.23 15.45 4.31
C PRO A 74 -8.26 15.04 5.43
N GLU A 75 -8.76 14.33 6.43
CA GLU A 75 -7.94 13.68 7.44
C GLU A 75 -7.10 12.59 6.78
N LEU A 76 -5.78 12.62 6.97
CA LEU A 76 -4.84 11.67 6.38
C LEU A 76 -4.26 10.75 7.45
N THR A 77 -4.45 9.45 7.27
CA THR A 77 -3.82 8.42 8.09
C THR A 77 -2.93 7.53 7.20
N ILE A 78 -1.67 7.36 7.57
CA ILE A 78 -0.70 6.50 6.87
C ILE A 78 -0.31 5.34 7.77
N ILE A 79 -0.53 4.12 7.27
CA ILE A 79 -0.26 2.87 7.98
C ILE A 79 0.76 2.06 7.19
N ALA A 80 1.84 1.65 7.83
CA ALA A 80 2.72 0.60 7.32
C ALA A 80 2.19 -0.76 7.73
N SER A 81 2.24 -1.73 6.81
CA SER A 81 1.98 -3.12 7.09
C SER A 81 3.18 -3.96 6.63
N THR A 82 3.55 -4.96 7.42
CA THR A 82 4.64 -5.86 7.05
C THR A 82 4.38 -7.27 7.58
N LYS A 83 4.80 -8.24 6.77
CA LYS A 83 4.99 -9.64 7.17
C LYS A 83 6.48 -10.01 7.15
N LEU A 84 7.37 -9.05 6.93
CA LEU A 84 8.82 -9.25 6.86
C LEU A 84 9.42 -9.09 8.25
N HIS A 85 8.98 -9.97 9.15
CA HIS A 85 9.39 -9.98 10.54
C HIS A 85 9.45 -11.44 11.02
N ASN A 86 10.02 -11.68 12.20
CA ASN A 86 10.36 -13.03 12.69
C ASN A 86 9.44 -13.52 13.81
N GLU A 87 8.56 -12.67 14.29
CA GLU A 87 7.60 -12.93 15.37
C GLU A 87 6.52 -13.93 14.92
N ARG A 88 6.28 -14.92 15.77
CA ARG A 88 5.20 -15.90 15.67
C ARG A 88 4.53 -15.99 17.03
N LEU A 89 3.19 -16.06 17.04
CA LEU A 89 2.43 -16.25 18.27
C LEU A 89 1.94 -17.68 18.34
N TYR A 90 2.14 -18.27 19.52
CA TYR A 90 1.52 -19.53 19.92
C TYR A 90 0.41 -19.21 20.91
N LEU A 91 -0.58 -20.09 21.02
CA LEU A 91 -1.74 -19.86 21.87
C LEU A 91 -1.29 -19.90 23.36
N ASP A 92 -1.02 -18.72 23.91
CA ASP A 92 -0.77 -18.51 25.34
C ASP A 92 -1.49 -17.21 25.74
N GLU A 93 -2.37 -17.31 26.74
CA GLU A 93 -3.26 -16.23 27.17
C GLU A 93 -2.52 -15.00 27.69
N ARG A 94 -1.24 -15.15 28.08
CA ARG A 94 -0.40 -14.10 28.70
C ARG A 94 0.26 -13.14 27.69
N VAL A 95 0.23 -13.45 26.40
CA VAL A 95 1.14 -12.87 25.39
C VAL A 95 0.57 -11.60 24.72
N LYS A 96 -0.66 -11.18 25.02
CA LYS A 96 -1.39 -10.14 24.27
C LYS A 96 -0.81 -8.71 24.31
N ARG A 97 0.13 -8.37 25.20
CA ARG A 97 0.64 -6.98 25.36
C ARG A 97 2.12 -6.76 25.04
N VAL A 98 2.95 -7.80 24.87
CA VAL A 98 4.42 -7.66 24.99
C VAL A 98 5.16 -7.58 23.63
N ILE A 99 4.51 -7.86 22.50
CA ILE A 99 5.21 -8.00 21.19
C ILE A 99 5.23 -6.74 20.34
N VAL A 100 4.60 -5.66 20.81
CA VAL A 100 4.57 -4.38 20.08
C VAL A 100 5.69 -3.45 20.56
N SER A 101 6.25 -2.69 19.63
CA SER A 101 7.21 -1.62 19.84
C SER A 101 6.65 -0.61 20.84
N PRO A 102 7.42 -0.25 21.88
CA PRO A 102 7.01 0.80 22.80
C PRO A 102 7.11 2.20 22.19
N VAL A 103 7.80 2.34 21.05
CA VAL A 103 8.06 3.63 20.40
C VAL A 103 7.01 3.95 19.33
N TYR A 104 6.50 2.93 18.65
CA TYR A 104 5.55 3.11 17.57
C TYR A 104 4.14 2.71 17.99
N ASN A 105 3.14 3.44 17.50
CA ASN A 105 1.76 3.03 17.65
C ASN A 105 1.47 1.89 16.67
N GLU A 106 1.56 0.66 17.16
CA GLU A 106 1.51 -0.54 16.32
C GLU A 106 0.65 -1.65 16.93
N PHE A 107 0.14 -2.51 16.05
CA PHE A 107 -0.60 -3.70 16.43
C PHE A 107 -0.23 -4.86 15.51
N CYS A 108 -0.23 -6.06 16.06
CA CYS A 108 -0.07 -7.30 15.31
C CYS A 108 -1.44 -8.00 15.23
N HIS A 109 -1.77 -8.55 14.06
CA HIS A 109 -3.02 -9.29 13.91
C HIS A 109 -2.91 -10.43 12.89
N THR A 110 -3.68 -11.48 13.12
CA THR A 110 -3.93 -12.59 12.20
C THR A 110 -5.41 -12.60 11.86
N TRP A 111 -5.75 -12.28 10.61
CA TRP A 111 -7.14 -12.18 10.17
C TRP A 111 -7.65 -13.47 9.55
N ASN A 112 -6.74 -14.31 9.07
CA ASN A 112 -7.06 -15.61 8.49
C ASN A 112 -6.83 -16.74 9.48
N ARG A 113 -7.52 -17.85 9.22
CA ARG A 113 -7.18 -19.14 9.79
C ARG A 113 -6.26 -19.85 8.81
N GLU A 114 -5.05 -20.17 9.25
CA GLU A 114 -4.17 -21.01 8.43
C GLU A 114 -4.56 -22.48 8.54
N PHE A 115 -4.59 -23.15 7.39
CA PHE A 115 -4.91 -24.58 7.31
C PHE A 115 -3.69 -25.47 7.58
N ARG A 116 -2.46 -24.96 7.39
CA ARG A 116 -1.20 -25.68 7.60
C ARG A 116 -0.10 -24.72 8.05
N GLY A 117 0.72 -25.14 9.01
CA GLY A 117 1.87 -24.39 9.51
C GLY A 117 1.54 -23.44 10.66
N THR A 118 2.53 -22.62 11.05
CA THR A 118 2.39 -21.60 12.10
C THR A 118 2.08 -20.24 11.49
N THR A 119 1.03 -19.59 12.01
CA THR A 119 0.55 -18.34 11.45
C THR A 119 1.51 -17.18 11.54
N LYS A 120 1.81 -16.63 10.36
CA LYS A 120 2.60 -15.41 10.26
C LYS A 120 1.67 -14.22 10.41
N LEU A 121 1.89 -13.47 11.49
CA LEU A 121 1.13 -12.25 11.75
C LEU A 121 1.45 -11.19 10.71
N THR A 122 0.55 -10.22 10.61
CA THR A 122 0.84 -8.96 9.97
C THR A 122 1.00 -7.90 11.04
N LYS A 123 2.13 -7.24 11.02
CA LYS A 123 2.43 -6.09 11.86
C LYS A 123 1.99 -4.82 11.14
N CYS A 124 1.16 -4.03 11.81
CA CYS A 124 0.68 -2.75 11.31
C CYS A 124 1.16 -1.62 12.22
N THR A 125 1.87 -0.65 11.64
CA THR A 125 2.44 0.49 12.35
C THR A 125 1.87 1.78 11.80
N ILE A 126 1.32 2.62 12.65
CA ILE A 126 0.77 3.92 12.28
C ILE A 126 1.93 4.91 12.19
N ILE A 127 2.21 5.39 10.97
CA ILE A 127 3.33 6.31 10.70
C ILE A 127 2.90 7.76 10.87
N TYR A 128 1.69 8.08 10.44
CA TYR A 128 1.14 9.43 10.45
C TYR A 128 -0.35 9.38 10.72
N ASP A 129 -0.79 10.05 11.77
CA ASP A 129 -2.20 10.18 12.12
C ASP A 129 -2.40 11.43 13.00
N PRO A 130 -2.69 12.60 12.42
CA PRO A 130 -2.74 13.86 13.16
C PRO A 130 -3.95 13.92 14.10
N GLU A 131 -5.06 13.27 13.74
CA GLU A 131 -6.30 13.24 14.52
C GLU A 131 -6.31 12.15 15.61
N GLN A 132 -5.22 11.36 15.71
CA GLN A 132 -5.02 10.33 16.73
C GLN A 132 -6.21 9.38 16.88
N MET A 133 -6.60 8.73 15.79
CA MET A 133 -7.63 7.71 15.83
C MET A 133 -7.20 6.56 16.75
N SER A 134 -8.12 6.13 17.61
CA SER A 134 -7.88 5.02 18.53
C SER A 134 -7.40 3.78 17.79
N ILE A 135 -6.38 3.12 18.32
CA ILE A 135 -5.80 1.92 17.72
C ILE A 135 -6.86 0.81 17.53
N GLU A 136 -7.86 0.70 18.42
CA GLU A 136 -8.94 -0.27 18.25
C GLU A 136 -9.78 0.02 17.01
N LYS A 137 -10.10 1.29 16.72
CA LYS A 137 -10.83 1.66 15.50
C LYS A 137 -10.03 1.32 14.26
N ILE A 138 -8.74 1.65 14.23
CA ILE A 138 -7.87 1.30 13.11
C ILE A 138 -7.84 -0.21 12.94
N ARG A 139 -7.58 -0.97 14.01
CA ARG A 139 -7.52 -2.43 13.98
C ARG A 139 -8.82 -3.06 13.49
N THR A 140 -9.97 -2.58 13.97
CA THR A 140 -11.29 -3.05 13.54
C THR A 140 -11.58 -2.70 12.08
N PHE A 141 -11.21 -1.50 11.64
CA PHE A 141 -11.33 -1.10 10.25
C PHE A 141 -10.45 -1.95 9.33
N THR A 142 -9.18 -2.14 9.69
CA THR A 142 -8.23 -3.02 9.00
C THR A 142 -8.77 -4.45 8.95
N ASN A 143 -9.39 -4.94 10.03
CA ASN A 143 -10.05 -6.24 10.06
C ASN A 143 -11.18 -6.33 9.01
N TYR A 144 -12.08 -5.36 8.93
CA TYR A 144 -13.11 -5.37 7.89
C TYR A 144 -12.53 -5.40 6.46
N LEU A 145 -11.46 -4.65 6.20
CA LEU A 145 -10.78 -4.68 4.91
C LEU A 145 -10.18 -6.06 4.57
N CYS A 146 -9.87 -6.88 5.57
CA CYS A 146 -9.37 -8.24 5.35
C CYS A 146 -10.50 -9.23 4.99
N TYR A 147 -11.75 -8.91 5.27
CA TYR A 147 -12.92 -9.68 4.82
C TYR A 147 -13.45 -9.20 3.46
N ASP A 148 -13.07 -8.01 3.01
CA ASP A 148 -13.56 -7.39 1.77
C ASP A 148 -12.78 -7.83 0.50
N SER A 149 -12.23 -9.04 0.51
CA SER A 149 -11.59 -9.59 -0.68
C SER A 149 -12.64 -10.17 -1.63
N GLN A 150 -12.72 -9.63 -2.84
CA GLN A 150 -13.62 -10.17 -3.88
C GLN A 150 -13.09 -11.46 -4.50
N LEU A 151 -11.81 -11.79 -4.29
CA LEU A 151 -11.14 -12.95 -4.88
C LEU A 151 -11.30 -14.21 -4.04
N MET A 152 -11.42 -14.05 -2.71
CA MET A 152 -11.39 -15.15 -1.76
C MET A 152 -12.54 -15.02 -0.76
N ARG A 153 -13.31 -16.10 -0.56
CA ARG A 153 -14.38 -16.13 0.45
C ARG A 153 -13.85 -16.12 1.90
N ASN A 154 -12.60 -16.54 2.08
CA ASN A 154 -11.95 -16.56 3.39
C ASN A 154 -11.21 -15.23 3.62
N PRO A 155 -11.14 -14.76 4.88
CA PRO A 155 -10.39 -13.55 5.19
C PRO A 155 -8.92 -13.71 4.80
N ILE A 156 -8.36 -12.62 4.28
CA ILE A 156 -6.96 -12.52 3.87
C ILE A 156 -6.12 -11.90 4.99
N ASN A 157 -4.87 -12.32 5.13
CA ASN A 157 -3.98 -11.81 6.20
C ASN A 157 -3.40 -10.41 5.93
N VAL A 158 -3.85 -9.70 4.91
CA VAL A 158 -3.49 -8.30 4.62
C VAL A 158 -4.76 -7.59 4.16
N PRO A 159 -4.90 -6.27 4.36
CA PRO A 159 -6.06 -5.52 3.86
C PRO A 159 -6.26 -5.71 2.35
N ALA A 160 -7.51 -5.81 1.89
CA ALA A 160 -7.85 -5.98 0.48
C ALA A 160 -7.14 -5.01 -0.48
N PRO A 161 -6.99 -3.70 -0.17
CA PRO A 161 -6.23 -2.79 -1.04
C PRO A 161 -4.77 -3.20 -1.25
N ILE A 162 -4.13 -3.78 -0.24
CA ILE A 162 -2.76 -4.29 -0.34
C ILE A 162 -2.71 -5.56 -1.17
N HIS A 163 -3.68 -6.46 -0.97
CA HIS A 163 -3.78 -7.69 -1.74
C HIS A 163 -3.94 -7.42 -3.23
N ILE A 164 -4.88 -6.54 -3.59
CA ILE A 164 -5.13 -6.15 -4.98
C ILE A 164 -3.88 -5.54 -5.61
N ASN A 165 -3.22 -4.61 -4.90
CA ASN A 165 -1.98 -3.99 -5.39
C ASN A 165 -0.87 -5.04 -5.59
N ARG A 166 -0.74 -5.98 -4.67
CA ARG A 166 0.23 -7.07 -4.80
C ARG A 166 -0.05 -7.93 -6.03
N ASP A 167 -1.29 -8.35 -6.24
CA ASP A 167 -1.67 -9.15 -7.42
C ASP A 167 -1.45 -8.36 -8.71
N SER A 168 -1.76 -7.06 -8.72
CA SER A 168 -1.46 -6.16 -9.85
C SER A 168 0.04 -6.08 -10.15
N ALA A 169 0.88 -5.95 -9.12
CA ALA A 169 2.34 -5.88 -9.28
C ALA A 169 2.93 -7.23 -9.73
N GLU A 170 2.42 -8.36 -9.23
CA GLU A 170 2.82 -9.70 -9.66
C GLU A 170 2.45 -9.94 -11.14
N ARG A 171 1.25 -9.51 -11.56
CA ARG A 171 0.82 -9.54 -12.97
C ARG A 171 1.69 -8.64 -13.85
N GLU A 172 2.00 -7.43 -13.42
CA GLU A 172 2.89 -6.52 -14.14
C GLU A 172 4.28 -7.13 -14.33
N SER A 173 4.83 -7.74 -13.28
CA SER A 173 6.13 -8.43 -13.35
C SER A 173 6.10 -9.59 -14.34
N ALA A 174 5.00 -10.34 -14.41
CA ALA A 174 4.85 -11.45 -15.36
C ALA A 174 4.79 -10.94 -16.81
N ILE A 175 4.05 -9.86 -17.07
CA ILE A 175 3.97 -9.22 -18.40
C ILE A 175 5.36 -8.73 -18.84
N ILE A 176 6.10 -8.08 -17.94
CA ILE A 176 7.47 -7.61 -18.23
C ILE A 176 8.37 -8.81 -18.55
N PHE A 177 8.26 -9.90 -17.80
CA PHE A 177 9.06 -11.10 -18.03
C PHE A 177 8.79 -11.73 -19.41
N VAL A 178 7.52 -11.89 -19.79
CA VAL A 178 7.13 -12.48 -21.08
C VAL A 178 7.55 -11.60 -22.27
N ASN A 179 7.59 -10.28 -22.11
CA ASN A 179 7.91 -9.35 -23.18
C ASN A 179 9.41 -8.96 -23.25
N ASN A 180 10.30 -9.85 -22.80
CA ASN A 180 11.77 -9.65 -22.81
C ASN A 180 12.28 -8.49 -21.95
N GLY A 181 11.55 -8.12 -20.89
CA GLY A 181 12.00 -7.17 -19.88
C GLY A 181 11.62 -5.71 -20.17
N LEU A 182 12.26 -4.80 -19.45
CA LEU A 182 11.99 -3.37 -19.53
C LEU A 182 12.69 -2.74 -20.75
N TYR A 183 12.09 -1.71 -21.34
CA TYR A 183 12.78 -0.92 -22.37
C TYR A 183 13.90 -0.10 -21.74
N LEU A 184 15.13 -0.30 -22.21
CA LEU A 184 16.32 0.37 -21.68
C LEU A 184 16.89 1.38 -22.69
N THR A 185 17.44 2.47 -22.17
CA THR A 185 18.24 3.42 -22.96
C THR A 185 19.57 2.79 -23.37
N LYS A 186 19.94 2.95 -24.66
CA LYS A 186 21.17 2.36 -25.24
C LYS A 186 22.47 2.76 -24.51
N LYS A 187 22.55 3.99 -23.99
CA LYS A 187 23.79 4.54 -23.40
C LYS A 187 24.01 4.19 -21.91
N MET A 188 22.95 4.01 -21.12
CA MET A 188 23.06 3.90 -19.66
C MET A 188 22.32 2.70 -19.07
N ARG A 189 21.67 1.86 -19.90
CA ARG A 189 20.75 0.81 -19.43
C ARG A 189 19.71 1.31 -18.43
N LYS A 190 19.35 2.60 -18.49
CA LYS A 190 18.28 3.17 -17.66
C LYS A 190 16.92 2.83 -18.25
N VAL A 191 15.97 2.47 -17.40
CA VAL A 191 14.60 2.16 -17.79
C VAL A 191 13.92 3.38 -18.42
N VAL A 192 13.31 3.18 -19.58
CA VAL A 192 12.48 4.15 -20.28
C VAL A 192 11.03 3.94 -19.83
N TYR A 193 10.67 4.53 -18.69
CA TYR A 193 9.35 4.34 -18.07
C TYR A 193 8.20 4.75 -18.98
N LYS A 194 8.32 5.87 -19.73
CA LYS A 194 7.25 6.34 -20.62
C LYS A 194 6.88 5.29 -21.67
N ARG A 195 7.88 4.80 -22.41
CA ARG A 195 7.69 3.76 -23.42
C ARG A 195 7.21 2.44 -22.82
N THR A 196 7.77 2.05 -21.69
CA THR A 196 7.36 0.82 -20.98
C THR A 196 5.89 0.89 -20.57
N ASN A 197 5.44 2.03 -20.05
CA ASN A 197 4.05 2.22 -19.65
C ASN A 197 3.09 2.28 -20.85
N GLU A 198 3.50 2.91 -21.96
CA GLU A 198 2.70 2.93 -23.21
C GLU A 198 2.49 1.50 -23.75
N GLU A 199 3.52 0.66 -23.70
CA GLU A 199 3.48 -0.69 -24.25
C GLU A 199 2.80 -1.71 -23.32
N TYR A 200 3.01 -1.63 -22.00
CA TYR A 200 2.52 -2.66 -21.07
C TYR A 200 1.30 -2.25 -20.25
N THR A 201 1.04 -0.96 -20.06
CA THR A 201 -0.11 -0.52 -19.25
C THR A 201 -1.41 -0.50 -20.07
N TYR A 202 -2.55 -0.70 -19.40
CA TYR A 202 -3.87 -0.71 -20.03
C TYR A 202 -4.57 0.66 -20.06
N LEU A 203 -4.08 1.64 -19.29
CA LEU A 203 -4.74 2.94 -19.05
C LEU A 203 -5.16 3.68 -20.34
N ASN A 204 -4.31 3.66 -21.37
CA ASN A 204 -4.56 4.37 -22.62
C ASN A 204 -4.99 3.45 -23.77
N LYS A 205 -5.29 2.19 -23.49
CA LYS A 205 -5.72 1.20 -24.49
C LYS A 205 -7.24 1.08 -24.48
N ASN A 206 -7.82 0.45 -25.50
CA ASN A 206 -9.27 0.24 -25.59
C ASN A 206 -9.86 -0.49 -24.35
N LEU A 207 -9.05 -1.31 -23.70
CA LEU A 207 -9.37 -2.01 -22.44
C LEU A 207 -9.33 -1.10 -21.19
N GLY A 208 -8.74 0.10 -21.26
CA GLY A 208 -8.71 1.04 -20.15
C GLY A 208 -10.07 1.65 -19.82
N ASN A 209 -10.99 1.67 -20.80
CA ASN A 209 -12.36 2.14 -20.62
C ASN A 209 -13.32 1.03 -20.17
N THR A 210 -12.89 -0.24 -20.16
CA THR A 210 -13.71 -1.35 -19.69
C THR A 210 -13.40 -1.63 -18.22
N ARG A 211 -14.45 -1.81 -17.40
CA ARG A 211 -14.29 -2.28 -16.03
C ARG A 211 -13.87 -3.74 -16.06
N PHE A 212 -12.56 -3.99 -16.01
CA PHE A 212 -12.03 -5.30 -15.67
C PHE A 212 -12.02 -5.44 -14.15
N ASN A 213 -12.94 -6.23 -13.62
CA ASN A 213 -12.77 -6.80 -12.28
C ASN A 213 -11.92 -8.05 -12.47
N SER A 214 -10.65 -7.97 -12.10
CA SER A 214 -9.64 -9.04 -12.17
C SER A 214 -9.21 -9.50 -10.79
#